data_AF-A0A2S7VJV3-F1
#
_entry.id   AF-A0A2S7VJV3-F1
#
_cell.length_a   1.000
_cell.length_b   1.000
_cell.length_c   1.000
_cell.angle_alpha   90.00
_cell.angle_beta   90.00
_cell.angle_gamma   90.00
#
_symmetry.space_group_name_H-M   'P 1'
#
loop_
_entity.id
_entity.type
_entity.pdbx_description
1 polymer ?
#
loop_
_entity_poly.entity_id
_entity_poly.type
_entity_poly.pdbx_seq_one_letter_code
_entity_poly.pdbx_strand_id
1 'polypeptide(L)'
;MKTYVLLFSLLFTTASHAEGVSLPERLAAVRTDLLESEPVSSYDFRKLQSTYPSPLLLPSSLLPQTKKYPLSALRQLYQNSLTCKGPWPYSPLVTQPVVFTRAICNKTTLPKGWFVRSGYIHPGGGSYAYRYLAKHPGKVSELSKYLHIKEHPLASATTLLGRLQRMNSDEIKVLISGARFFVANGELWVRNGNEYNLYNQSTWLKVLARHDLHLKRLNRHDFCLAQNGNICWREENKSHLTYYLLICLLVSNALLLLSWGVYRFRIRRRDMQERMLVLQILTHELRTPIASLAMTVEGFRRHFDELPEGLYDEFRRLTDDSRRLRQLAEASKDYLQANQQQLSTQEVESVNEWLGYLAEEYDVTLHLAEDRSVYVNIYWLGTCLDNLFSNAHKYGVAPITLTTSYYDGKLKIVVQDQGPLSGKDWSRLRKPFVSEQGLGLGLTIVESMINRMGGKLKLIGPPTTFILEIPCESNSATG
;
A
#
# COMPACT_ATOMS: atom_id res chain seq x y z
N MET A 1 25.09 24.09 15.21
CA MET A 1 23.78 23.49 14.88
C MET A 1 22.60 24.47 14.99
N LYS A 2 22.58 25.42 15.94
CA LYS A 2 21.45 26.37 16.11
C LYS A 2 21.27 27.40 14.97
N THR A 3 22.35 27.81 14.30
CA THR A 3 22.33 28.81 13.21
C THR A 3 21.72 28.29 11.90
N TYR A 4 21.87 27.00 11.61
CA TYR A 4 21.31 26.39 10.38
C TYR A 4 19.79 26.15 10.48
N VAL A 5 19.26 25.97 11.69
CA VAL A 5 17.82 25.74 11.90
C VAL A 5 17.02 27.05 11.70
N LEU A 6 17.57 28.18 12.13
CA LEU A 6 16.94 29.51 12.00
C LEU A 6 16.86 30.00 10.54
N LEU A 7 17.88 29.68 9.73
CA LEU A 7 17.93 30.01 8.31
C LEU A 7 16.91 29.20 7.49
N PHE A 8 16.63 27.95 7.89
CA PHE A 8 15.64 27.10 7.23
C PHE A 8 14.20 27.53 7.55
N SER A 9 13.94 28.07 8.75
CA SER A 9 12.62 28.60 9.13
C SER A 9 12.27 29.92 8.43
N LEU A 10 13.26 30.75 8.07
CA LEU A 10 13.06 32.04 7.40
C LEU A 10 12.76 31.91 5.89
N LEU A 11 13.11 30.79 5.26
CA LEU A 11 12.82 30.53 3.85
C LEU A 11 11.36 30.11 3.59
N PHE A 12 10.62 29.66 4.61
CA PHE A 12 9.22 29.21 4.46
C PHE A 12 8.17 30.30 4.73
N THR A 13 8.55 31.50 5.14
CA THR A 13 7.60 32.57 5.51
C THR A 13 7.31 33.58 4.40
N THR A 14 7.85 33.41 3.19
CA THR A 14 7.39 34.18 2.02
C THR A 14 6.20 33.47 1.37
N ALA A 15 5.09 33.36 2.12
CA ALA A 15 3.81 33.01 1.54
C ALA A 15 3.42 34.13 0.58
N SER A 16 3.70 33.93 -0.70
CA SER A 16 3.20 34.76 -1.77
C SER A 16 1.67 34.75 -1.68
N HIS A 17 1.07 35.89 -1.32
CA HIS A 17 -0.36 36.11 -1.48
C HIS A 17 -0.67 36.10 -2.98
N ALA A 18 -0.89 34.91 -3.54
CA ALA A 18 -1.59 34.78 -4.81
C ALA A 18 -3.07 35.04 -4.49
N GLU A 19 -3.57 36.24 -4.82
CA GLU A 19 -5.00 36.51 -4.85
C GLU A 19 -5.63 35.57 -5.89
N GLY A 20 -6.17 34.45 -5.41
CA GLY A 20 -6.91 33.52 -6.24
C GLY A 20 -8.25 34.16 -6.62
N VAL A 21 -8.42 34.55 -7.88
CA VAL A 21 -9.72 35.00 -8.41
C VAL A 21 -10.74 33.88 -8.23
N SER A 22 -11.85 34.20 -7.56
CA SER A 22 -12.89 33.24 -7.19
C SER A 22 -13.67 32.74 -8.40
N LEU A 23 -14.25 31.54 -8.32
CA LEU A 23 -15.07 30.97 -9.39
C LEU A 23 -16.20 31.92 -9.88
N PRO A 24 -16.98 32.60 -9.01
CA PRO A 24 -18.00 33.55 -9.46
C PRO A 24 -17.44 34.73 -10.26
N GLU A 25 -16.26 35.24 -9.90
CA GLU A 25 -15.59 36.32 -10.63
C GLU A 25 -15.12 35.86 -12.00
N ARG A 26 -14.53 34.65 -12.10
CA ARG A 26 -14.15 34.04 -13.39
C ARG A 26 -15.36 33.83 -14.29
N LEU A 27 -16.49 33.39 -13.73
CA LEU A 27 -17.74 33.23 -14.48
C LEU A 27 -18.31 34.56 -14.97
N ALA A 28 -18.18 35.63 -14.17
CA ALA A 28 -18.54 36.97 -14.60
C ALA A 28 -17.64 37.44 -15.76
N ALA A 29 -16.33 37.21 -15.67
CA ALA A 29 -15.37 37.54 -16.72
C ALA A 29 -15.64 36.77 -18.02
N VAL A 30 -15.87 35.45 -17.94
CA VAL A 30 -16.29 34.63 -19.10
C VAL A 30 -17.54 35.18 -19.75
N ARG A 31 -18.52 35.63 -18.95
CA ARG A 31 -19.74 36.22 -19.51
C ARG A 31 -19.43 37.48 -20.30
N THR A 32 -18.60 38.37 -19.76
CA THR A 32 -18.21 39.61 -20.43
C THR A 32 -17.52 39.31 -21.76
N ASP A 33 -16.50 38.45 -21.75
CA ASP A 33 -15.77 38.04 -22.96
C ASP A 33 -16.69 37.40 -24.01
N LEU A 34 -17.66 36.58 -23.59
CA LEU A 34 -18.63 36.00 -24.51
C LEU A 34 -19.52 37.07 -25.13
N LEU A 35 -19.98 38.05 -24.34
CA LEU A 35 -20.85 39.13 -24.83
C LEU A 35 -20.12 40.11 -25.76
N GLU A 36 -18.79 40.22 -25.66
CA GLU A 36 -17.97 40.96 -26.62
C GLU A 36 -17.79 40.21 -27.95
N SER A 37 -17.86 38.87 -27.93
CA SER A 37 -17.76 38.06 -29.14
C SER A 37 -19.09 38.01 -29.92
N GLU A 38 -19.01 37.94 -31.25
CA GLU A 38 -20.20 37.86 -32.10
C GLU A 38 -20.95 36.52 -31.91
N PRO A 39 -22.25 36.56 -31.55
CA PRO A 39 -23.06 35.36 -31.43
C PRO A 39 -23.48 34.83 -32.81
N VAL A 40 -23.66 33.51 -32.92
CA VAL A 40 -24.19 32.83 -34.11
C VAL A 40 -25.63 33.28 -34.40
N SER A 41 -26.41 33.48 -33.33
CA SER A 41 -27.78 33.97 -33.40
C SER A 41 -28.20 34.50 -32.03
N SER A 42 -29.12 35.47 -32.02
CA SER A 42 -29.78 35.98 -30.81
C SER A 42 -31.29 35.79 -30.91
N TYR A 43 -31.93 35.48 -29.78
CA TYR A 43 -33.39 35.32 -29.67
C TYR A 43 -33.93 36.03 -28.43
N ASP A 44 -34.96 36.88 -28.59
CA ASP A 44 -35.71 37.44 -27.45
C ASP A 44 -36.48 36.32 -26.73
N PHE A 45 -36.17 36.12 -25.46
CA PHE A 45 -36.75 35.10 -24.60
C PHE A 45 -38.25 35.30 -24.39
N ARG A 46 -38.75 36.54 -24.30
CA ARG A 46 -40.19 36.83 -24.18
C ARG A 46 -40.93 36.43 -25.44
N LYS A 47 -40.34 36.70 -26.61
CA LYS A 47 -40.88 36.27 -27.90
C LYS A 47 -40.87 34.75 -28.03
N LEU A 48 -39.83 34.10 -27.52
CA LEU A 48 -39.75 32.63 -27.46
C LEU A 48 -40.88 32.07 -26.59
N GLN A 49 -41.07 32.59 -25.37
CA GLN A 49 -42.12 32.15 -24.45
C GLN A 49 -43.54 32.39 -24.98
N SER A 50 -43.77 33.51 -25.68
CA SER A 50 -45.07 33.82 -26.28
C SER A 50 -45.36 33.00 -27.54
N THR A 51 -44.34 32.70 -28.34
CA THR A 51 -44.47 31.89 -29.57
C THR A 51 -44.57 30.40 -29.26
N TYR A 52 -43.82 29.92 -28.27
CA TYR A 52 -43.77 28.52 -27.85
C TYR A 52 -44.08 28.37 -26.36
N PRO A 53 -45.37 28.30 -25.98
CA PRO A 53 -45.79 27.95 -24.63
C PRO A 53 -45.16 26.65 -24.13
N SER A 54 -44.85 26.56 -22.83
CA SER A 54 -44.19 25.40 -22.22
C SER A 54 -44.82 24.03 -22.56
N PRO A 55 -46.17 23.87 -22.59
CA PRO A 55 -46.78 22.60 -22.97
C PRO A 55 -46.44 22.15 -24.41
N LEU A 56 -46.19 23.09 -25.32
CA LEU A 56 -45.84 22.80 -26.72
C LEU A 56 -44.35 22.49 -26.94
N LEU A 57 -43.52 22.66 -25.90
CA LEU A 57 -42.09 22.36 -25.92
C LEU A 57 -41.77 21.00 -25.27
N LEU A 58 -42.46 20.67 -24.18
CA LEU A 58 -42.14 19.52 -23.34
C LEU A 58 -42.39 18.18 -24.05
N PRO A 59 -41.38 17.31 -24.23
CA PRO A 59 -41.57 16.01 -24.87
C PRO A 59 -42.62 15.12 -24.18
N SER A 60 -42.82 15.28 -22.87
CA SER A 60 -43.85 14.58 -22.10
C SER A 60 -45.28 14.91 -22.54
N SER A 61 -45.50 16.03 -23.23
CA SER A 61 -46.82 16.43 -23.75
C SER A 61 -47.28 15.57 -24.93
N LEU A 62 -46.35 14.88 -25.61
CA LEU A 62 -46.67 13.94 -26.68
C LEU A 62 -47.22 12.61 -26.14
N LEU A 63 -46.97 12.33 -24.86
CA LEU A 63 -47.41 11.10 -24.21
C LEU A 63 -48.86 11.24 -23.68
N PRO A 64 -49.57 10.12 -23.47
CA PRO A 64 -50.86 10.14 -22.78
C PRO A 64 -50.78 10.78 -21.40
N GLN A 65 -51.68 11.72 -21.12
CA GLN A 65 -51.72 12.54 -19.90
C GLN A 65 -52.45 11.82 -18.75
N THR A 66 -52.13 10.55 -18.51
CA THR A 66 -52.81 9.69 -17.52
C THR A 66 -52.68 10.20 -16.08
N LYS A 67 -51.64 10.99 -15.77
CA LYS A 67 -51.49 11.65 -14.47
C LYS A 67 -52.49 12.79 -14.25
N LYS A 68 -52.95 13.45 -15.31
CA LYS A 68 -53.79 14.66 -15.24
C LYS A 68 -55.29 14.34 -15.25
N TYR A 69 -55.68 13.21 -15.83
CA TYR A 69 -57.09 12.86 -16.04
C TYR A 69 -57.40 11.47 -15.47
N PRO A 70 -58.59 11.27 -14.88
CA PRO A 70 -58.99 9.96 -14.37
C PRO A 70 -59.13 8.95 -15.52
N LEU A 71 -58.54 7.77 -15.34
CA LEU A 71 -58.46 6.75 -16.39
C LEU A 71 -59.85 6.28 -16.86
N SER A 72 -60.82 6.19 -15.96
CA SER A 72 -62.21 5.84 -16.27
C SER A 72 -62.84 6.84 -17.26
N ALA A 73 -62.64 8.14 -17.03
CA ALA A 73 -63.13 9.20 -17.90
C ALA A 73 -62.40 9.22 -19.25
N LEU A 74 -61.10 8.94 -19.27
CA LEU A 74 -60.34 8.83 -20.53
C LEU A 74 -60.82 7.65 -21.37
N ARG A 75 -61.07 6.49 -20.76
CA ARG A 75 -61.60 5.31 -21.44
C ARG A 75 -62.97 5.60 -22.05
N GLN A 76 -63.86 6.20 -21.27
CA GLN A 76 -65.18 6.61 -21.74
C GLN A 76 -65.10 7.64 -22.87
N LEU A 77 -64.27 8.68 -22.71
CA LEU A 77 -64.06 9.70 -23.74
C LEU A 77 -63.56 9.08 -25.05
N TYR A 78 -62.62 8.14 -24.96
CA TYR A 78 -62.08 7.45 -26.12
C TYR A 78 -63.15 6.59 -26.82
N GLN A 79 -63.91 5.78 -26.07
CA GLN A 79 -65.03 4.99 -26.63
C GLN A 79 -66.06 5.88 -27.32
N ASN A 80 -66.43 7.00 -26.69
CA ASN A 80 -67.38 7.96 -27.26
C ASN A 80 -66.82 8.67 -28.49
N SER A 81 -65.50 8.85 -28.59
CA SER A 81 -64.87 9.45 -29.77
C SER A 81 -64.96 8.55 -31.01
N LEU A 82 -65.06 7.22 -30.81
CA LEU A 82 -65.21 6.24 -31.89
C LEU A 82 -66.65 6.17 -32.39
N THR A 83 -67.62 6.17 -31.46
CA THR A 83 -69.04 6.05 -31.79
C THR A 83 -69.74 7.39 -32.03
N CYS A 84 -69.09 8.50 -31.63
CA CYS A 84 -69.67 9.84 -31.60
C CYS A 84 -70.98 9.94 -30.82
N LYS A 85 -71.21 9.05 -29.84
CA LYS A 85 -72.43 8.96 -29.02
C LYS A 85 -72.10 9.04 -27.53
N GLY A 86 -73.05 9.55 -26.75
CA GLY A 86 -72.97 9.62 -25.28
C GLY A 86 -73.34 8.29 -24.60
N PRO A 87 -73.29 8.21 -23.26
CA PRO A 87 -73.14 9.32 -22.31
C PRO A 87 -71.70 9.84 -22.17
N TRP A 88 -71.53 11.16 -22.08
CA TRP A 88 -70.22 11.82 -21.94
C TRP A 88 -69.72 11.77 -20.48
N PRO A 89 -68.39 11.73 -20.24
CA PRO A 89 -67.86 11.72 -18.89
C PRO A 89 -68.15 13.03 -18.15
N TYR A 90 -68.55 12.94 -16.87
CA TYR A 90 -69.04 14.07 -16.05
C TYR A 90 -67.93 14.85 -15.30
N SER A 91 -66.67 14.40 -15.33
CA SER A 91 -65.61 15.05 -14.55
C SER A 91 -65.28 16.46 -15.09
N PRO A 92 -65.15 17.49 -14.22
CA PRO A 92 -64.83 18.85 -14.66
C PRO A 92 -63.48 18.92 -15.39
N LEU A 93 -62.55 18.02 -15.07
CA LEU A 93 -61.23 17.93 -15.71
C LEU A 93 -61.32 17.60 -17.20
N VAL A 94 -62.33 16.83 -17.63
CA VAL A 94 -62.48 16.39 -19.03
C VAL A 94 -63.44 17.26 -19.85
N THR A 95 -63.91 18.38 -19.30
CA THR A 95 -64.82 19.30 -20.00
C THR A 95 -64.29 19.74 -21.38
N GLN A 96 -63.06 20.26 -21.43
CA GLN A 96 -62.46 20.70 -22.71
C GLN A 96 -62.22 19.52 -23.69
N PRO A 97 -61.69 18.37 -23.25
CA PRO A 97 -61.63 17.16 -24.09
C PRO A 97 -62.98 16.71 -24.66
N VAL A 98 -64.06 16.79 -23.87
CA VAL A 98 -65.42 16.46 -24.33
C VAL A 98 -65.89 17.47 -25.37
N VAL A 99 -65.68 18.77 -25.15
CA VAL A 99 -66.01 19.83 -26.12
C VAL A 99 -65.28 19.59 -27.45
N PHE A 100 -63.99 19.28 -27.40
CA PHE A 100 -63.20 18.94 -28.58
C PHE A 100 -63.78 17.73 -29.33
N THR A 101 -64.02 16.63 -28.61
CA THR A 101 -64.50 15.38 -29.18
C THR A 101 -65.86 15.56 -29.85
N ARG A 102 -66.78 16.27 -29.17
CA ARG A 102 -68.09 16.62 -29.73
C ARG A 102 -67.97 17.51 -30.96
N ALA A 103 -67.02 18.46 -30.96
CA ALA A 103 -66.81 19.33 -32.10
C ALA A 103 -66.32 18.57 -33.34
N ILE A 104 -65.38 17.63 -33.16
CA ILE A 104 -64.93 16.75 -34.24
C ILE A 104 -66.08 15.88 -34.77
N CYS A 105 -66.86 15.25 -33.88
CA CYS A 105 -67.99 14.41 -34.25
C CYS A 105 -69.09 15.17 -35.01
N ASN A 106 -69.42 16.37 -34.56
CA ASN A 106 -70.47 17.19 -35.15
C ASN A 106 -69.96 18.12 -36.26
N LYS A 107 -68.68 18.01 -36.65
CA LYS A 107 -68.01 18.88 -37.63
C LYS A 107 -68.13 20.37 -37.32
N THR A 108 -68.19 20.75 -36.04
CA THR A 108 -68.29 22.15 -35.65
C THR A 108 -66.92 22.83 -35.67
N THR A 109 -66.91 24.11 -36.06
CA THR A 109 -65.67 24.88 -36.12
C THR A 109 -65.31 25.43 -34.75
N LEU A 110 -64.12 25.09 -34.27
CA LEU A 110 -63.59 25.66 -33.01
C LEU A 110 -62.91 27.01 -33.29
N PRO A 111 -63.17 28.05 -32.46
CA PRO A 111 -62.51 29.34 -32.62
C PRO A 111 -61.05 29.27 -32.16
N LYS A 112 -60.17 30.12 -32.73
CA LYS A 112 -58.72 30.13 -32.44
C LYS A 112 -58.41 30.23 -30.94
N GLY A 113 -59.11 31.10 -30.22
CA GLY A 113 -58.95 31.27 -28.77
C GLY A 113 -59.31 30.03 -27.95
N TRP A 114 -60.07 29.08 -28.49
CA TRP A 114 -60.37 27.83 -27.79
C TRP A 114 -59.11 26.98 -27.59
N PHE A 115 -58.21 26.90 -28.57
CA PHE A 115 -56.98 26.10 -28.46
C PHE A 115 -56.08 26.57 -27.31
N VAL A 116 -55.99 27.88 -27.11
CA VAL A 116 -55.29 28.51 -25.98
C VAL A 116 -55.97 28.16 -24.66
N ARG A 117 -57.30 28.37 -24.55
CA ARG A 117 -58.07 28.10 -23.32
C ARG A 117 -58.12 26.62 -22.95
N SER A 118 -58.04 25.72 -23.93
CA SER A 118 -58.03 24.27 -23.73
C SER A 118 -56.71 23.75 -23.15
N GLY A 119 -55.67 24.58 -23.08
CA GLY A 119 -54.35 24.20 -22.60
C GLY A 119 -53.51 23.44 -23.62
N TYR A 120 -53.81 23.57 -24.92
CA TYR A 120 -53.11 23.03 -26.08
C TYR A 120 -53.06 21.50 -26.23
N ILE A 121 -52.89 20.75 -25.14
CA ILE A 121 -52.56 19.32 -25.15
C ILE A 121 -53.80 18.46 -24.99
N HIS A 122 -53.96 17.51 -25.92
CA HIS A 122 -55.00 16.49 -25.88
C HIS A 122 -54.69 15.42 -24.81
N PRO A 123 -55.68 14.86 -24.09
CA PRO A 123 -55.41 13.88 -23.03
C PRO A 123 -54.70 12.61 -23.49
N GLY A 124 -54.93 12.22 -24.74
CA GLY A 124 -54.23 11.10 -25.39
C GLY A 124 -52.80 11.43 -25.89
N GLY A 125 -52.24 12.58 -25.54
CA GLY A 125 -50.95 13.05 -26.04
C GLY A 125 -51.05 13.79 -27.37
N GLY A 126 -50.10 14.70 -27.58
CA GLY A 126 -50.06 15.62 -28.71
C GLY A 126 -50.99 16.82 -28.54
N SER A 127 -50.94 17.77 -29.47
CA SER A 127 -51.79 18.97 -29.42
C SER A 127 -53.20 18.69 -29.95
N TYR A 128 -54.18 19.45 -29.46
CA TYR A 128 -55.52 19.49 -30.07
C TYR A 128 -55.45 20.00 -31.50
N ALA A 129 -54.55 20.96 -31.78
CA ALA A 129 -54.39 21.55 -33.10
C ALA A 129 -53.98 20.51 -34.14
N TYR A 130 -53.04 19.62 -33.81
CA TYR A 130 -52.61 18.54 -34.71
C TYR A 130 -53.76 17.62 -35.10
N ARG A 131 -54.53 17.16 -34.09
CA ARG A 131 -55.70 16.29 -34.30
C ARG A 131 -56.81 17.00 -35.07
N TYR A 132 -56.99 18.30 -34.83
CA TYR A 132 -57.97 19.11 -35.54
C TYR A 132 -57.60 19.31 -37.01
N LEU A 133 -56.32 19.57 -37.31
CA LEU A 133 -55.82 19.74 -38.67
C LEU A 133 -55.93 18.45 -39.50
N ALA A 134 -55.83 17.28 -38.86
CA ALA A 134 -56.06 16.00 -39.54
C ALA A 134 -57.48 15.87 -40.13
N LYS A 135 -58.47 16.59 -39.57
CA LYS A 135 -59.85 16.64 -40.09
C LYS A 135 -60.16 17.92 -40.87
N HIS A 136 -59.37 18.98 -40.68
CA HIS A 136 -59.56 20.30 -41.29
C HIS A 136 -58.24 20.85 -41.88
N PRO A 137 -57.74 20.28 -42.99
CA PRO A 137 -56.44 20.66 -43.55
C PRO A 137 -56.37 22.11 -44.05
N GLY A 138 -57.51 22.74 -44.39
CA GLY A 138 -57.55 24.14 -44.83
C GLY A 138 -57.17 25.18 -43.75
N LYS A 139 -57.00 24.78 -42.49
CA LYS A 139 -56.70 25.68 -41.36
C LYS A 139 -55.25 25.67 -40.88
N VAL A 140 -54.33 25.06 -41.64
CA VAL A 140 -52.91 24.91 -41.25
C VAL A 140 -52.24 26.25 -40.95
N SER A 141 -52.46 27.26 -41.79
CA SER A 141 -51.88 28.60 -41.59
C SER A 141 -52.28 29.22 -40.25
N GLU A 142 -53.52 28.99 -39.81
CA GLU A 142 -54.06 29.57 -38.58
C GLU A 142 -53.66 28.83 -37.32
N LEU A 143 -53.56 27.49 -37.40
CA LEU A 143 -53.38 26.63 -36.23
C LEU A 143 -51.95 26.13 -36.02
N SER A 144 -51.06 26.38 -36.98
CA SER A 144 -49.65 25.98 -36.91
C SER A 144 -48.97 26.40 -35.59
N LYS A 145 -49.27 27.59 -35.06
CA LYS A 145 -48.70 28.12 -33.81
C LYS A 145 -49.12 27.34 -32.54
N TYR A 146 -50.16 26.51 -32.62
CA TYR A 146 -50.68 25.75 -31.49
C TYR A 146 -50.24 24.27 -31.52
N LEU A 147 -49.38 23.91 -32.47
CA LEU A 147 -48.80 22.58 -32.57
C LEU A 147 -47.64 22.42 -31.59
N HIS A 148 -47.44 21.19 -31.12
CA HIS A 148 -46.22 20.86 -30.40
C HIS A 148 -45.03 20.93 -31.37
N ILE A 149 -43.84 21.34 -30.89
CA ILE A 149 -42.67 21.54 -31.76
C ILE A 149 -42.31 20.30 -32.61
N LYS A 150 -42.56 19.10 -32.08
CA LYS A 150 -42.32 17.80 -32.75
C LYS A 150 -43.42 17.40 -33.75
N GLU A 151 -44.57 18.07 -33.74
CA GLU A 151 -45.66 17.84 -34.69
C GLU A 151 -45.49 18.66 -35.98
N HIS A 152 -44.61 19.66 -35.96
CA HIS A 152 -44.16 20.33 -37.17
C HIS A 152 -43.21 19.45 -37.99
N PRO A 153 -43.14 19.63 -39.32
CA PRO A 153 -42.05 19.10 -40.14
C PRO A 153 -40.69 19.48 -39.56
N LEU A 154 -39.69 18.62 -39.77
CA LEU A 154 -38.33 18.86 -39.27
C LEU A 154 -37.76 20.12 -39.94
N ALA A 155 -37.54 21.16 -39.14
CA ALA A 155 -36.99 22.41 -39.60
C ALA A 155 -35.45 22.35 -39.71
N SER A 156 -34.89 23.25 -40.52
CA SER A 156 -33.43 23.40 -40.67
C SER A 156 -32.76 23.67 -39.33
N ALA A 157 -31.57 23.08 -39.11
CA ALA A 157 -30.83 23.16 -37.85
C ALA A 157 -30.45 24.59 -37.44
N THR A 158 -30.38 25.53 -38.39
CA THR A 158 -30.04 26.93 -38.12
C THR A 158 -31.21 27.73 -37.55
N THR A 159 -32.45 27.30 -37.83
CA THR A 159 -33.67 27.99 -37.39
C THR A 159 -33.98 27.72 -35.92
N LEU A 160 -34.66 28.64 -35.25
CA LEU A 160 -35.07 28.47 -33.85
C LEU A 160 -35.89 27.18 -33.65
N LEU A 161 -36.89 26.94 -34.51
CA LEU A 161 -37.71 25.73 -34.44
C LEU A 161 -36.86 24.47 -34.60
N GLY A 162 -35.92 24.47 -35.55
CA GLY A 162 -35.02 23.33 -35.76
C GLY A 162 -34.09 23.06 -34.58
N ARG A 163 -33.60 24.11 -33.91
CA ARG A 163 -32.81 23.97 -32.67
C ARG A 163 -33.65 23.38 -31.55
N LEU A 164 -34.85 23.92 -31.32
CA LEU A 164 -35.80 23.44 -30.29
C LEU A 164 -36.21 21.98 -30.55
N GLN A 165 -36.47 21.61 -31.80
CA GLN A 165 -36.80 20.25 -32.19
C GLN A 165 -35.67 19.24 -31.92
N ARG A 166 -34.40 19.67 -31.87
CA ARG A 166 -33.25 18.79 -31.63
C ARG A 166 -32.82 18.72 -30.16
N MET A 167 -33.36 19.60 -29.31
CA MET A 167 -33.10 19.57 -27.87
C MET A 167 -33.65 18.30 -27.22
N ASN A 168 -32.91 17.79 -26.24
CA ASN A 168 -33.38 16.71 -25.38
C ASN A 168 -34.35 17.23 -24.29
N SER A 169 -34.95 16.32 -23.53
CA SER A 169 -35.95 16.69 -22.52
C SER A 169 -35.39 17.57 -21.40
N ASP A 170 -34.12 17.42 -21.04
CA ASP A 170 -33.53 18.18 -19.93
C ASP A 170 -33.09 19.57 -20.39
N GLU A 171 -32.57 19.68 -21.61
CA GLU A 171 -32.29 20.96 -22.30
C GLU A 171 -33.56 21.81 -22.42
N ILE A 172 -34.69 21.20 -22.83
CA ILE A 172 -35.98 21.91 -22.88
C ILE A 172 -36.43 22.40 -21.50
N LYS A 173 -36.29 21.58 -20.45
CA LYS A 173 -36.65 22.01 -19.08
C LYS A 173 -35.78 23.18 -18.61
N VAL A 174 -34.49 23.13 -18.92
CA VAL A 174 -33.54 24.19 -18.56
C VAL A 174 -33.84 25.49 -19.31
N LEU A 175 -34.20 25.41 -20.60
CA LEU A 175 -34.68 26.55 -21.37
C LEU A 175 -35.95 27.16 -20.76
N ILE A 176 -36.94 26.32 -20.42
CA ILE A 176 -38.19 26.76 -19.78
C ILE A 176 -37.93 27.43 -18.43
N SER A 177 -36.98 26.93 -17.64
CA SER A 177 -36.59 27.57 -16.37
C SER A 177 -35.87 28.90 -16.54
N GLY A 178 -35.45 29.26 -17.76
CA GLY A 178 -34.79 30.52 -18.04
C GLY A 178 -33.36 30.60 -17.52
N ALA A 179 -32.63 29.47 -17.54
CA ALA A 179 -31.28 29.38 -17.01
C ALA A 179 -30.31 30.38 -17.68
N ARG A 180 -29.38 30.93 -16.89
CA ARG A 180 -28.40 31.91 -17.39
C ARG A 180 -27.44 31.32 -18.43
N PHE A 181 -27.04 30.07 -18.21
CA PHE A 181 -26.17 29.31 -19.08
C PHE A 181 -26.71 27.90 -19.22
N PHE A 182 -26.69 27.37 -20.43
CA PHE A 182 -26.88 25.95 -20.69
C PHE A 182 -26.31 25.59 -22.05
N VAL A 183 -26.01 24.30 -22.25
CA VAL A 183 -25.53 23.80 -23.54
C VAL A 183 -26.61 22.96 -24.18
N ALA A 184 -26.90 23.23 -25.45
CA ALA A 184 -27.84 22.45 -26.25
C ALA A 184 -27.32 22.34 -27.69
N ASN A 185 -27.46 21.17 -28.31
CA ASN A 185 -26.99 20.90 -29.67
C ASN A 185 -25.50 21.23 -29.94
N GLY A 186 -24.65 21.24 -28.90
CA GLY A 186 -23.23 21.61 -29.02
C GLY A 186 -22.95 23.12 -28.93
N GLU A 187 -24.00 23.93 -28.75
CA GLU A 187 -23.92 25.38 -28.66
C GLU A 187 -24.16 25.83 -27.22
N LEU A 188 -23.46 26.89 -26.81
CA LEU A 188 -23.65 27.51 -25.50
C LEU A 188 -24.69 28.61 -25.63
N TRP A 189 -25.77 28.49 -24.87
CA TRP A 189 -26.84 29.48 -24.77
C TRP A 189 -26.56 30.35 -23.54
N VAL A 190 -26.33 31.64 -23.77
CA VAL A 190 -26.02 32.62 -22.74
C VAL A 190 -27.14 33.64 -22.68
N ARG A 191 -27.75 33.79 -21.50
CA ARG A 191 -28.81 34.78 -21.30
C ARG A 191 -28.22 36.13 -20.91
N ASN A 192 -28.53 37.16 -21.68
CA ASN A 192 -28.25 38.55 -21.34
C ASN A 192 -29.56 39.34 -21.17
N GLY A 193 -29.99 39.52 -19.93
CA GLY A 193 -31.30 40.12 -19.64
C GLY A 193 -32.45 39.28 -20.23
N ASN A 194 -33.05 39.77 -21.31
CA ASN A 194 -34.17 39.12 -22.01
C ASN A 194 -33.77 38.47 -23.35
N GLU A 195 -32.50 38.42 -23.69
CA GLU A 195 -32.03 37.80 -24.93
C GLU A 195 -31.17 36.57 -24.64
N TYR A 196 -31.27 35.56 -25.50
CA TYR A 196 -30.35 34.44 -25.55
C TYR A 196 -29.40 34.60 -26.72
N ASN A 197 -28.11 34.72 -26.43
CA ASN A 197 -27.03 34.71 -27.40
C ASN A 197 -26.44 33.30 -27.49
N LEU A 198 -26.28 32.80 -28.72
CA LEU A 198 -25.80 31.45 -28.97
C LEU A 198 -24.37 31.48 -29.51
N TYR A 199 -23.50 30.69 -28.92
CA TYR A 199 -22.09 30.59 -29.30
C TYR A 199 -21.77 29.16 -29.75
N ASN A 200 -21.01 29.04 -30.84
CA ASN A 200 -20.54 27.75 -31.32
C ASN A 200 -19.47 27.16 -30.39
N GLN A 201 -19.25 25.84 -30.49
CA GLN A 201 -18.29 25.11 -29.66
C GLN A 201 -16.87 25.71 -29.68
N SER A 202 -16.39 26.10 -30.86
CA SER A 202 -15.04 26.67 -31.00
C SER A 202 -14.87 28.01 -30.29
N THR A 203 -15.90 28.85 -30.25
CA THR A 203 -15.82 30.19 -29.65
C THR A 203 -15.87 30.08 -28.13
N TRP A 204 -16.87 29.39 -27.58
CA TRP A 204 -16.98 29.32 -26.12
C TRP A 204 -15.86 28.49 -25.49
N LEU A 205 -15.37 27.42 -26.12
CA LEU A 205 -14.20 26.70 -25.60
C LEU A 205 -12.95 27.57 -25.53
N LYS A 206 -12.71 28.42 -26.54
CA LYS A 206 -11.59 29.38 -26.54
C LYS A 206 -11.70 30.38 -25.40
N VAL A 207 -12.89 30.89 -25.12
CA VAL A 207 -13.11 31.84 -24.01
C VAL A 207 -12.90 31.14 -22.67
N LEU A 208 -13.48 29.95 -22.48
CA LEU A 208 -13.31 29.19 -21.23
C LEU A 208 -11.85 28.86 -20.93
N ALA A 209 -11.06 28.51 -21.95
CA ALA A 209 -9.64 28.22 -21.80
C ALA A 209 -8.81 29.42 -21.34
N ARG A 210 -9.21 30.68 -21.66
CA ARG A 210 -8.51 31.89 -21.18
C ARG A 210 -8.71 32.13 -19.69
N HIS A 211 -9.81 31.65 -19.13
CA HIS A 211 -10.19 31.84 -17.71
C HIS A 211 -9.94 30.58 -16.86
N ASP A 212 -9.23 29.58 -17.41
CA ASP A 212 -8.95 28.27 -16.79
C ASP A 212 -10.22 27.57 -16.26
N LEU A 213 -11.31 27.67 -17.02
CA LEU A 213 -12.57 27.01 -16.71
C LEU A 213 -12.83 25.87 -17.68
N HIS A 214 -13.36 24.76 -17.16
CA HIS A 214 -13.88 23.67 -17.97
C HIS A 214 -15.36 23.43 -17.67
N LEU A 215 -16.12 23.16 -18.73
CA LEU A 215 -17.55 22.88 -18.67
C LEU A 215 -17.79 21.38 -18.76
N LYS A 216 -18.42 20.80 -17.74
CA LYS A 216 -18.92 19.42 -17.78
C LYS A 216 -20.44 19.43 -17.85
N ARG A 217 -21.04 18.64 -18.76
CA ARG A 217 -22.50 18.44 -18.73
C ARG A 217 -22.87 17.67 -17.47
N LEU A 218 -23.91 18.12 -16.78
CA LEU A 218 -24.34 17.52 -15.52
C LEU A 218 -24.91 16.11 -15.78
N ASN A 219 -24.43 15.14 -15.02
CA ASN A 219 -25.01 13.80 -14.97
C ASN A 219 -25.70 13.58 -13.62
N ARG A 220 -26.71 12.71 -13.53
CA ARG A 220 -27.56 12.56 -12.32
C ARG A 220 -26.81 12.19 -11.04
N HIS A 221 -25.59 11.67 -11.14
CA HIS A 221 -24.78 11.18 -10.02
C HIS A 221 -23.56 12.06 -9.71
N ASP A 222 -23.35 13.15 -10.47
CA ASP A 222 -22.19 14.02 -10.28
C ASP A 222 -22.49 15.13 -9.28
N PHE A 223 -21.65 15.26 -8.24
CA PHE A 223 -21.67 16.43 -7.37
C PHE A 223 -21.12 17.66 -8.11
N CYS A 224 -21.83 18.79 -8.01
CA CYS A 224 -21.47 20.04 -8.66
C CYS A 224 -21.64 21.22 -7.69
N LEU A 225 -20.54 21.95 -7.43
CA LEU A 225 -20.55 23.12 -6.54
C LEU A 225 -21.19 24.35 -7.20
N ALA A 226 -20.94 24.57 -8.49
CA ALA A 226 -21.46 25.70 -9.24
C ALA A 226 -22.27 25.21 -10.46
N GLN A 227 -23.58 25.03 -10.25
CA GLN A 227 -24.50 24.57 -11.28
C GLN A 227 -25.22 25.75 -11.94
N ASN A 228 -25.23 25.78 -13.27
CA ASN A 228 -26.15 26.62 -14.04
C ASN A 228 -26.83 25.77 -15.11
N GLY A 229 -28.15 25.69 -15.11
CA GLY A 229 -28.88 24.88 -16.09
C GLY A 229 -28.44 23.42 -16.08
N ASN A 230 -27.98 22.91 -17.23
CA ASN A 230 -27.47 21.55 -17.42
C ASN A 230 -25.94 21.44 -17.41
N ILE A 231 -25.24 22.48 -16.94
CA ILE A 231 -23.78 22.53 -16.93
C ILE A 231 -23.23 22.69 -15.51
N CYS A 232 -22.08 22.06 -15.29
CA CYS A 232 -21.29 22.18 -14.08
C CYS A 232 -19.97 22.88 -14.41
N TRP A 233 -19.72 23.98 -13.72
CA TRP A 233 -18.48 24.73 -13.81
C TRP A 233 -17.43 24.11 -12.90
N ARG A 234 -16.25 23.85 -13.45
CA ARG A 234 -15.09 23.37 -12.69
C ARG A 234 -13.86 24.19 -13.06
N GLU A 235 -13.07 24.50 -12.05
CA GLU A 235 -11.74 25.07 -12.23
C GLU A 235 -10.81 23.99 -12.76
N GLU A 236 -9.95 24.37 -13.71
CA GLU A 236 -8.89 23.51 -14.18
C GLU A 236 -7.75 23.53 -13.16
N ASN A 237 -7.68 22.51 -12.30
CA ASN A 237 -6.60 22.35 -11.32
C ASN A 237 -5.28 22.05 -12.03
N LYS A 238 -4.57 23.08 -12.48
CA LYS A 238 -3.18 23.00 -12.97
C LYS A 238 -2.15 22.90 -11.84
N SER A 239 -2.59 22.86 -10.58
CA SER A 239 -1.71 22.87 -9.42
C SER A 239 -1.03 21.51 -9.21
N HIS A 240 0.04 21.28 -9.95
CA HIS A 240 1.05 20.25 -9.61
C HIS A 240 1.80 20.58 -8.32
N LEU A 241 1.54 21.74 -7.71
CA LEU A 241 2.16 22.18 -6.47
C LEU A 241 2.03 21.15 -5.35
N THR A 242 0.84 20.59 -5.14
CA THR A 242 0.61 19.57 -4.10
C THR A 242 1.38 18.29 -4.38
N TYR A 243 1.46 17.89 -5.65
CA TYR A 243 2.24 16.73 -6.10
C TYR A 243 3.75 16.94 -5.89
N TYR A 244 4.29 18.09 -6.28
CA TYR A 244 5.70 18.41 -6.07
C TYR A 244 6.04 18.55 -4.58
N LEU A 245 5.17 19.15 -3.77
CA LEU A 245 5.33 19.22 -2.32
C LEU A 245 5.38 17.82 -1.69
N LEU A 246 4.52 16.89 -2.14
CA LEU A 246 4.51 15.51 -1.68
C LEU A 246 5.83 14.79 -2.02
N ILE A 247 6.33 14.97 -3.24
CA ILE A 247 7.62 14.39 -3.68
C ILE A 247 8.77 14.96 -2.86
N CYS A 248 8.83 16.28 -2.69
CA CYS A 248 9.89 16.91 -1.88
C CYS A 248 9.89 16.40 -0.44
N LEU A 249 8.70 16.21 0.16
CA LEU A 249 8.56 15.66 1.50
C LEU A 249 9.06 14.20 1.58
N LEU A 250 8.72 13.37 0.59
CA LEU A 250 9.17 11.97 0.50
C LEU A 250 10.69 11.87 0.36
N VAL A 251 11.28 12.65 -0.55
CA VAL A 251 12.73 12.67 -0.77
C VAL A 251 13.47 13.13 0.49
N SER A 252 12.99 14.18 1.14
CA SER A 252 13.57 14.67 2.41
C SER A 252 13.56 13.59 3.50
N ASN A 253 12.44 12.88 3.68
CA ASN A 253 12.34 11.79 4.65
C ASN A 253 13.25 10.60 4.31
N ALA A 254 13.33 10.21 3.04
CA ALA A 254 14.21 9.13 2.60
C ALA A 254 15.69 9.46 2.88
N LEU A 255 16.12 10.69 2.60
CA LEU A 255 17.48 11.16 2.90
C LEU A 255 17.77 11.15 4.41
N LEU A 256 16.80 11.56 5.24
CA LEU A 256 16.94 11.51 6.70
C LEU A 256 17.09 10.06 7.21
N LEU A 257 16.30 9.12 6.70
CA LEU A 257 16.39 7.70 7.07
C LEU A 257 17.71 7.08 6.63
N LEU A 258 18.17 7.37 5.41
CA LEU A 258 19.47 6.92 4.91
C LEU A 258 20.62 7.47 5.74
N SER A 259 20.61 8.77 6.04
CA SER A 259 21.61 9.42 6.89
C SER A 259 21.64 8.81 8.29
N TRP A 260 20.47 8.56 8.89
CA TRP A 260 20.35 7.88 10.19
C TRP A 260 20.90 6.45 10.16
N GLY A 261 20.60 5.69 9.10
CA GLY A 261 21.12 4.34 8.90
C GLY A 261 22.64 4.30 8.80
N VAL A 262 23.23 5.19 8.00
CA VAL A 262 24.69 5.33 7.85
C VAL A 262 25.35 5.72 9.18
N TYR A 263 24.74 6.67 9.91
CA TYR A 263 25.24 7.10 11.22
C TYR A 263 25.26 5.93 12.22
N ARG A 264 24.16 5.17 12.33
CA ARG A 264 24.06 4.00 13.22
C ARG A 264 25.05 2.90 12.84
N PHE A 265 25.23 2.66 11.54
CA PHE A 265 26.21 1.69 11.05
C PHE A 265 27.64 2.07 11.42
N ARG A 266 28.00 3.36 11.28
CA ARG A 266 29.33 3.86 11.65
C ARG A 266 29.61 3.72 13.13
N ILE A 267 28.65 4.01 14.01
CA ILE A 267 28.80 3.84 15.46
C ILE A 267 29.06 2.37 15.80
N ARG A 268 28.21 1.45 15.32
CA ARG A 268 28.40 0.01 15.58
C ARG A 268 29.77 -0.50 15.12
N ARG A 269 30.26 0.00 13.98
CA ARG A 269 31.61 -0.34 13.49
C ARG A 269 32.70 0.14 14.44
N ARG A 270 32.61 1.37 14.96
CA ARG A 270 33.58 1.91 15.91
C ARG A 270 33.59 1.10 17.23
N ASP A 271 32.42 0.83 17.79
CA ASP A 271 32.30 0.04 19.03
C ASP A 271 32.94 -1.35 18.87
N MET A 272 32.75 -1.99 17.71
CA MET A 272 33.38 -3.29 17.41
C MET A 272 34.89 -3.19 17.26
N GLN A 273 35.40 -2.14 16.60
CA GLN A 273 36.83 -1.91 16.42
C GLN A 273 37.53 -1.63 17.76
N GLU A 274 36.92 -0.82 18.62
CA GLU A 274 37.45 -0.52 19.96
C GLU A 274 37.52 -1.77 20.83
N ARG A 275 36.46 -2.60 20.84
CA ARG A 275 36.46 -3.87 21.58
C ARG A 275 37.52 -4.84 21.07
N MET A 276 37.68 -4.94 19.74
CA MET A 276 38.68 -5.82 19.13
C MET A 276 40.11 -5.36 19.46
N LEU A 277 40.36 -4.04 19.43
CA LEU A 277 41.65 -3.46 19.80
C LEU A 277 41.99 -3.71 21.28
N VAL A 278 41.01 -3.51 22.19
CA VAL A 278 41.21 -3.80 23.63
C VAL A 278 41.53 -5.28 23.86
N LEU A 279 40.81 -6.20 23.22
CA LEU A 279 41.07 -7.63 23.37
C LEU A 279 42.42 -8.04 22.75
N GLN A 280 42.83 -7.42 21.64
CA GLN A 280 44.12 -7.67 21.01
C GLN A 280 45.29 -7.21 21.89
N ILE A 281 45.18 -6.01 22.49
CA ILE A 281 46.18 -5.50 23.44
C ILE A 281 46.25 -6.42 24.67
N LEU A 282 45.11 -6.77 25.28
CA LEU A 282 45.08 -7.67 26.44
C LEU A 282 45.74 -9.03 26.13
N THR A 283 45.47 -9.60 24.96
CA THR A 283 46.07 -10.89 24.56
C THR A 283 47.57 -10.77 24.30
N HIS A 284 48.03 -9.63 23.79
CA HIS A 284 49.46 -9.38 23.56
C HIS A 284 50.21 -9.19 24.89
N GLU A 285 49.67 -8.40 25.81
CA GLU A 285 50.27 -8.11 27.12
C GLU A 285 50.26 -9.32 28.07
N LEU A 286 49.33 -10.27 27.90
CA LEU A 286 49.29 -11.51 28.66
C LEU A 286 50.27 -12.58 28.14
N ARG A 287 50.68 -12.52 26.87
CA ARG A 287 51.58 -13.52 26.28
C ARG A 287 52.96 -13.52 26.95
N THR A 288 53.50 -12.34 27.20
CA THR A 288 54.83 -12.14 27.79
C THR A 288 54.95 -12.72 29.21
N PRO A 289 54.04 -12.41 30.17
CA PRO A 289 54.09 -13.02 31.50
C PRO A 289 53.81 -14.53 31.47
N ILE A 290 52.93 -15.02 30.58
CA ILE A 290 52.67 -16.47 30.44
C ILE A 290 53.90 -17.21 29.91
N ALA A 291 54.59 -16.67 28.92
CA ALA A 291 55.84 -17.24 28.40
C ALA A 291 56.94 -17.26 29.46
N SER A 292 57.06 -16.18 30.25
CA SER A 292 57.98 -16.09 31.38
C SER A 292 57.68 -17.16 32.44
N LEU A 293 56.41 -17.29 32.85
CA LEU A 293 55.96 -18.31 33.80
C LEU A 293 56.24 -19.72 33.28
N ALA A 294 55.98 -19.99 32.00
CA ALA A 294 56.29 -21.28 31.38
C ALA A 294 57.79 -21.60 31.38
N MET A 295 58.67 -20.61 31.17
CA MET A 295 60.12 -20.83 31.28
C MET A 295 60.55 -21.12 32.72
N THR A 296 59.98 -20.43 33.70
CA THR A 296 60.27 -20.67 35.12
C THR A 296 59.84 -22.08 35.53
N VAL A 297 58.65 -22.52 35.14
CA VAL A 297 58.16 -23.88 35.35
C VAL A 297 59.04 -24.92 34.67
N GLU A 298 59.47 -24.68 33.44
CA GLU A 298 60.40 -25.56 32.72
C GLU A 298 61.78 -25.67 33.41
N GLY A 299 62.24 -24.58 34.04
CA GLY A 299 63.46 -24.57 34.85
C GLY A 299 63.36 -25.47 36.08
N PHE A 300 62.22 -25.44 36.78
CA PHE A 300 61.93 -26.35 37.88
C PHE A 300 61.77 -27.80 37.41
N ARG A 301 61.18 -28.02 36.22
CA ARG A 301 61.04 -29.37 35.63
C ARG A 301 62.38 -30.06 35.43
N ARG A 302 63.45 -29.30 35.10
CA ARG A 302 64.81 -29.84 34.92
C ARG A 302 65.47 -30.29 36.22
N HIS A 303 65.01 -29.78 37.37
CA HIS A 303 65.51 -30.12 38.69
C HIS A 303 64.44 -30.86 39.51
N PHE A 304 63.55 -31.59 38.82
CA PHE A 304 62.41 -32.24 39.45
C PHE A 304 62.84 -33.25 40.53
N ASP A 305 63.93 -33.96 40.30
CA ASP A 305 64.49 -34.97 41.23
C ASP A 305 65.07 -34.35 42.52
N GLU A 306 65.33 -33.03 42.54
CA GLU A 306 65.85 -32.29 43.69
C GLU A 306 64.73 -31.63 44.53
N LEU A 307 63.48 -31.70 44.06
CA LEU A 307 62.33 -31.17 44.79
C LEU A 307 61.95 -32.11 45.94
N PRO A 308 61.58 -31.58 47.12
CA PRO A 308 61.00 -32.37 48.21
C PRO A 308 59.74 -33.13 47.76
N GLU A 309 59.59 -34.41 48.14
CA GLU A 309 58.45 -35.24 47.73
C GLU A 309 57.08 -34.61 48.05
N GLY A 310 56.98 -33.86 49.16
CA GLY A 310 55.76 -33.15 49.55
C GLY A 310 55.38 -31.95 48.66
N LEU A 311 56.16 -31.62 47.63
CA LEU A 311 55.90 -30.54 46.67
C LEU A 311 55.64 -31.04 45.24
N TYR A 312 55.64 -32.35 45.02
CA TYR A 312 55.44 -32.94 43.69
C TYR A 312 54.04 -32.65 43.14
N ASP A 313 53.01 -32.70 43.99
CA ASP A 313 51.63 -32.42 43.59
C ASP A 313 51.44 -30.93 43.26
N GLU A 314 52.02 -30.02 44.02
CA GLU A 314 52.01 -28.58 43.76
C GLU A 314 52.73 -28.25 42.46
N PHE A 315 53.88 -28.88 42.20
CA PHE A 315 54.64 -28.68 40.97
C PHE A 315 53.90 -29.21 39.74
N ARG A 316 53.26 -30.38 39.85
CA ARG A 316 52.41 -30.94 38.79
C ARG A 316 51.26 -29.98 38.47
N ARG A 317 50.54 -29.50 39.48
CA ARG A 317 49.47 -28.51 39.32
C ARG A 317 49.95 -27.21 38.67
N LEU A 318 51.09 -26.68 39.08
CA LEU A 318 51.69 -25.47 38.50
C LEU A 318 52.04 -25.66 37.02
N THR A 319 52.52 -26.85 36.65
CA THR A 319 52.85 -27.21 35.27
C THR A 319 51.61 -27.30 34.40
N ASP A 320 50.56 -27.93 34.91
CA ASP A 320 49.27 -28.05 34.23
C ASP A 320 48.60 -26.68 34.06
N ASP A 321 48.62 -25.83 35.10
CA ASP A 321 48.09 -24.46 35.04
C ASP A 321 48.88 -23.58 34.06
N SER A 322 50.21 -23.71 34.00
CA SER A 322 51.04 -23.00 33.02
C SER A 322 50.70 -23.42 31.58
N ARG A 323 50.57 -24.73 31.33
CA ARG A 323 50.18 -25.27 30.02
C ARG A 323 48.79 -24.79 29.63
N ARG A 324 47.84 -24.80 30.56
CA ARG A 324 46.46 -24.32 30.37
C ARG A 324 46.39 -22.82 30.07
N LEU A 325 47.17 -22.00 30.78
CA LEU A 325 47.27 -20.56 30.52
C LEU A 325 47.84 -20.27 29.13
N ARG A 326 48.86 -21.03 28.70
CA ARG A 326 49.42 -20.92 27.35
C ARG A 326 48.38 -21.29 26.28
N GLN A 327 47.68 -22.41 26.45
CA GLN A 327 46.60 -22.82 25.55
C GLN A 327 45.46 -21.79 25.50
N LEU A 328 45.08 -21.18 26.64
CA LEU A 328 44.07 -20.12 26.67
C LEU A 328 44.52 -18.84 25.96
N ALA A 329 45.79 -18.47 26.08
CA ALA A 329 46.35 -17.30 25.39
C ALA A 329 46.42 -17.52 23.87
N GLU A 330 46.80 -18.72 23.43
CA GLU A 330 46.78 -19.14 22.03
C GLU A 330 45.35 -19.22 21.48
N ALA A 331 44.44 -19.81 22.25
CA ALA A 331 43.03 -19.88 21.90
C ALA A 331 42.37 -18.50 21.78
N SER A 332 42.74 -17.56 22.65
CA SER A 332 42.27 -16.17 22.61
C SER A 332 42.81 -15.43 21.40
N LYS A 333 44.07 -15.67 21.04
CA LYS A 333 44.68 -15.15 19.80
C LYS A 333 43.93 -15.67 18.57
N ASP A 334 43.68 -16.96 18.52
CA ASP A 334 42.98 -17.58 17.39
C ASP A 334 41.52 -17.13 17.34
N TYR A 335 40.84 -16.93 18.47
CA TYR A 335 39.51 -16.32 18.51
C TYR A 335 39.50 -14.89 17.94
N LEU A 336 40.52 -14.10 18.26
CA LEU A 336 40.67 -12.71 17.76
C LEU A 336 41.08 -12.64 16.29
N GLN A 337 41.90 -13.57 15.82
CA GLN A 337 42.34 -13.65 14.42
C GLN A 337 41.29 -14.33 13.53
N ALA A 338 40.56 -15.32 14.04
CA ALA A 338 39.56 -16.08 13.30
C ALA A 338 38.23 -15.35 13.12
N ASN A 339 38.14 -14.06 13.45
CA ASN A 339 37.11 -13.18 12.89
C ASN A 339 37.43 -12.77 11.44
N GLN A 340 38.59 -13.19 10.90
CA GLN A 340 39.03 -12.93 9.52
C GLN A 340 39.34 -14.19 8.69
N GLN A 341 39.39 -15.40 9.26
CA GLN A 341 39.75 -16.63 8.53
C GLN A 341 38.94 -17.88 8.93
N GLN A 342 38.71 -18.75 7.94
CA GLN A 342 38.03 -20.04 8.06
C GLN A 342 38.93 -21.04 8.82
N LEU A 343 38.38 -21.80 9.77
CA LEU A 343 39.15 -22.80 10.53
C LEU A 343 39.61 -23.92 9.58
N SER A 344 40.91 -24.23 9.58
CA SER A 344 41.45 -25.33 8.76
C SER A 344 40.98 -26.68 9.32
N THR A 345 40.56 -27.58 8.43
CA THR A 345 40.29 -28.99 8.73
C THR A 345 41.49 -29.84 8.33
N GLN A 346 41.69 -30.95 9.03
CA GLN A 346 42.70 -31.96 8.74
C GLN A 346 42.02 -33.33 8.63
N GLU A 347 42.56 -34.20 7.78
CA GLU A 347 42.10 -35.58 7.70
C GLU A 347 42.58 -36.35 8.92
N VAL A 348 41.65 -37.00 9.61
CA VAL A 348 41.92 -37.95 10.70
C VAL A 348 41.70 -39.34 10.12
N GLU A 349 42.77 -40.14 9.96
CA GLU A 349 42.69 -41.46 9.32
C GLU A 349 41.87 -42.46 10.13
N SER A 350 42.07 -42.50 11.46
CA SER A 350 41.27 -43.28 12.41
C SER A 350 40.72 -42.37 13.51
N VAL A 351 39.40 -42.14 13.50
CA VAL A 351 38.72 -41.38 14.56
C VAL A 351 38.71 -42.19 15.85
N ASN A 352 38.63 -43.52 15.74
CA ASN A 352 38.57 -44.40 16.90
C ASN A 352 39.88 -44.43 17.67
N GLU A 353 41.03 -44.50 16.99
CA GLU A 353 42.35 -44.44 17.61
C GLU A 353 42.57 -43.08 18.31
N TRP A 354 42.21 -41.99 17.63
CA TRP A 354 42.35 -40.64 18.17
C TRP A 354 41.47 -40.40 19.42
N LEU A 355 40.21 -40.85 19.39
CA LEU A 355 39.32 -40.76 20.56
C LEU A 355 39.78 -41.67 21.70
N GLY A 356 40.33 -42.84 21.39
CA GLY A 356 40.93 -43.74 22.37
C GLY A 356 42.06 -43.08 23.14
N TYR A 357 42.97 -42.41 22.43
CA TYR A 357 44.09 -41.68 23.04
C TYR A 357 43.61 -40.54 23.96
N LEU A 358 42.59 -39.78 23.55
CA LEU A 358 42.04 -38.69 24.38
C LEU A 358 41.30 -39.18 25.63
N ALA A 359 40.73 -40.39 25.57
CA ALA A 359 39.94 -40.98 26.64
C ALA A 359 40.78 -41.72 27.69
N GLU A 360 42.01 -42.12 27.35
CA GLU A 360 42.90 -42.94 28.19
C GLU A 360 43.16 -42.33 29.57
N GLU A 361 43.25 -41.00 29.65
CA GLU A 361 43.53 -40.28 30.90
C GLU A 361 42.33 -40.23 31.88
N TYR A 362 41.12 -40.55 31.42
CA TYR A 362 39.87 -40.23 32.14
C TYR A 362 38.99 -41.44 32.52
N ASP A 363 39.46 -42.68 32.31
CA ASP A 363 38.72 -43.93 32.56
C ASP A 363 37.33 -43.96 31.91
N VAL A 364 37.26 -43.56 30.64
CA VAL A 364 36.01 -43.44 29.87
C VAL A 364 35.70 -44.75 29.15
N THR A 365 34.49 -45.27 29.32
CA THR A 365 34.01 -46.44 28.57
C THR A 365 33.64 -46.04 27.14
N LEU A 366 34.27 -46.66 26.15
CA LEU A 366 34.14 -46.31 24.73
C LEU A 366 33.12 -47.20 23.99
N HIS A 367 32.13 -46.56 23.35
CA HIS A 367 31.16 -47.17 22.43
C HIS A 367 31.28 -46.50 21.07
N LEU A 368 32.28 -46.91 20.30
CA LEU A 368 32.65 -46.25 19.05
C LEU A 368 31.91 -46.86 17.85
N ALA A 369 31.52 -46.01 16.90
CA ALA A 369 31.01 -46.42 15.59
C ALA A 369 32.11 -47.07 14.73
N GLU A 370 31.71 -47.57 13.55
CA GLU A 370 32.65 -48.06 12.53
C GLU A 370 33.70 -46.99 12.20
N ASP A 371 34.97 -47.38 12.19
CA ASP A 371 36.08 -46.44 12.00
C ASP A 371 36.11 -45.92 10.57
N ARG A 372 36.28 -44.60 10.43
CA ARG A 372 36.22 -43.89 9.13
C ARG A 372 37.11 -42.66 9.16
N SER A 373 37.70 -42.31 8.02
CA SER A 373 38.42 -41.05 7.90
C SER A 373 37.45 -39.87 7.83
N VAL A 374 37.77 -38.80 8.56
CA VAL A 374 36.96 -37.57 8.60
C VAL A 374 37.83 -36.32 8.50
N TYR A 375 37.30 -35.29 7.84
CA TYR A 375 37.90 -33.96 7.87
C TYR A 375 37.31 -33.16 9.02
N VAL A 376 38.10 -32.92 10.07
CA VAL A 376 37.71 -32.11 11.24
C VAL A 376 38.87 -31.23 11.69
N ASN A 377 38.60 -30.19 12.48
CA ASN A 377 39.67 -29.48 13.15
C ASN A 377 40.08 -30.25 14.40
N ILE A 378 41.15 -31.05 14.29
CA ILE A 378 41.60 -31.96 15.35
C ILE A 378 41.97 -31.23 16.65
N TYR A 379 42.60 -30.06 16.54
CA TYR A 379 43.04 -29.27 17.70
C TYR A 379 41.85 -28.77 18.52
N TRP A 380 40.88 -28.14 17.86
CA TRP A 380 39.72 -27.56 18.54
C TRP A 380 38.75 -28.61 19.02
N LEU A 381 38.52 -29.68 18.24
CA LEU A 381 37.67 -30.76 18.69
C LEU A 381 38.30 -31.53 19.85
N GLY A 382 39.61 -31.80 19.81
CA GLY A 382 40.35 -32.40 20.93
C GLY A 382 40.25 -31.56 22.19
N THR A 383 40.44 -30.24 22.08
CA THR A 383 40.26 -29.29 23.18
C THR A 383 38.82 -29.31 23.74
N CYS A 384 37.82 -29.43 22.87
CA CYS A 384 36.42 -29.53 23.30
C CYS A 384 36.15 -30.81 24.10
N LEU A 385 36.65 -31.95 23.62
CA LEU A 385 36.46 -33.25 24.25
C LEU A 385 37.20 -33.36 25.58
N ASP A 386 38.45 -32.90 25.64
CA ASP A 386 39.24 -32.82 26.87
C ASP A 386 38.52 -31.99 27.95
N ASN A 387 37.95 -30.83 27.58
CA ASN A 387 37.13 -30.05 28.51
C ASN A 387 35.89 -30.80 29.01
N LEU A 388 35.23 -31.59 28.15
CA LEU A 388 34.07 -32.37 28.56
C LEU A 388 34.45 -33.55 29.45
N PHE A 389 35.52 -34.28 29.15
CA PHE A 389 36.02 -35.37 30.01
C PHE A 389 36.52 -34.85 31.35
N SER A 390 37.31 -33.78 31.36
CA SER A 390 37.79 -33.15 32.58
C SER A 390 36.63 -32.69 33.47
N ASN A 391 35.55 -32.15 32.88
CA ASN A 391 34.35 -31.77 33.62
C ASN A 391 33.59 -32.99 34.16
N ALA A 392 33.41 -34.04 33.36
CA ALA A 392 32.75 -35.27 33.78
C ALA A 392 33.53 -35.99 34.90
N HIS A 393 34.86 -35.96 34.85
CA HIS A 393 35.73 -36.56 35.85
C HIS A 393 35.77 -35.77 37.17
N LYS A 394 35.85 -34.43 37.10
CA LYS A 394 35.94 -33.57 38.30
C LYS A 394 34.60 -33.31 38.98
N TYR A 395 33.53 -33.19 38.21
CA TYR A 395 32.24 -32.71 38.69
C TYR A 395 31.07 -33.67 38.39
N GLY A 396 31.28 -34.69 37.55
CA GLY A 396 30.26 -35.68 37.19
C GLY A 396 30.25 -36.90 38.11
N VAL A 397 29.48 -37.92 37.72
CA VAL A 397 29.37 -39.20 38.45
C VAL A 397 29.69 -40.36 37.51
N ALA A 398 30.61 -41.25 37.92
CA ALA A 398 30.97 -42.44 37.16
C ALA A 398 29.81 -43.45 37.04
N PRO A 399 29.75 -44.29 35.97
CA PRO A 399 30.71 -44.37 34.85
C PRO A 399 30.54 -43.24 33.81
N ILE A 400 31.66 -42.80 33.23
CA ILE A 400 31.70 -41.89 32.08
C ILE A 400 31.71 -42.72 30.81
N THR A 401 30.82 -42.42 29.88
CA THR A 401 30.69 -43.14 28.60
C THR A 401 30.84 -42.16 27.43
N LEU A 402 31.59 -42.58 26.42
CA LEU A 402 31.66 -41.88 25.13
C LEU A 402 31.05 -42.76 24.05
N THR A 403 30.04 -42.24 23.36
CA THR A 403 29.39 -42.91 22.23
C THR A 403 29.55 -42.09 20.96
N THR A 404 29.96 -42.71 19.85
CA THR A 404 30.01 -42.05 18.54
C THR A 404 29.01 -42.66 17.57
N SER A 405 28.49 -41.84 16.65
CA SER A 405 27.67 -42.30 15.52
C SER A 405 27.76 -41.31 14.37
N TYR A 406 27.58 -41.81 13.14
CA TYR A 406 27.56 -40.99 11.94
C TYR A 406 26.13 -40.86 11.42
N TYR A 407 25.67 -39.65 11.12
CA TYR A 407 24.38 -39.42 10.49
C TYR A 407 24.40 -38.13 9.67
N ASP A 408 23.77 -38.12 8.49
CA ASP A 408 23.55 -36.89 7.68
C ASP A 408 24.84 -36.06 7.45
N GLY A 409 25.95 -36.73 7.13
CA GLY A 409 27.26 -36.07 6.94
C GLY A 409 27.82 -35.42 8.21
N LYS A 410 27.40 -35.88 9.39
CA LYS A 410 27.86 -35.37 10.70
C LYS A 410 28.38 -36.50 11.57
N LEU A 411 29.46 -36.20 12.28
CA LEU A 411 29.96 -36.98 13.40
C LEU A 411 29.24 -36.53 14.66
N LYS A 412 28.49 -37.45 15.26
CA LYS A 412 27.85 -37.28 16.56
C LYS A 412 28.75 -37.88 17.62
N ILE A 413 29.13 -37.06 18.60
CA ILE A 413 29.87 -37.52 19.78
C ILE A 413 28.98 -37.24 21.00
N VAL A 414 28.76 -38.27 21.82
CA VAL A 414 27.95 -38.21 23.03
C VAL A 414 28.84 -38.52 24.21
N VAL A 415 29.00 -37.57 25.12
CA VAL A 415 29.72 -37.75 26.39
C VAL A 415 28.68 -37.75 27.50
N GLN A 416 28.56 -38.85 28.22
CA GLN A 416 27.54 -39.04 29.26
C GLN A 416 28.17 -39.48 30.58
N ASP A 417 27.72 -38.87 31.67
CA ASP A 417 28.01 -39.25 33.06
C ASP A 417 26.71 -39.43 33.85
N GLN A 418 26.73 -40.11 35.00
CA GLN A 418 25.55 -40.38 35.83
C GLN A 418 25.10 -39.18 36.69
N GLY A 419 25.60 -37.98 36.40
CA GLY A 419 25.23 -36.76 37.09
C GLY A 419 23.77 -36.34 36.86
N PRO A 420 23.25 -35.43 37.70
CA PRO A 420 21.84 -35.04 37.69
C PRO A 420 21.51 -33.86 36.76
N LEU A 421 22.45 -33.38 35.92
CA LEU A 421 22.25 -32.14 35.15
C LEU A 421 21.17 -32.33 34.09
N SER A 422 20.30 -31.33 33.97
CA SER A 422 19.22 -31.30 32.98
C SER A 422 19.47 -30.24 31.90
N GLY A 423 18.76 -30.35 30.78
CA GLY A 423 18.85 -29.33 29.72
C GLY A 423 18.45 -27.91 30.16
N LYS A 424 17.71 -27.76 31.27
CA LYS A 424 17.36 -26.44 31.84
C LYS A 424 18.58 -25.72 32.43
N ASP A 425 19.56 -26.48 32.90
CA ASP A 425 20.79 -25.96 33.52
C ASP A 425 21.75 -25.36 32.50
N TRP A 426 21.59 -25.69 31.21
CA TRP A 426 22.46 -25.24 30.11
C TRP A 426 22.61 -23.71 30.05
N SER A 427 21.51 -22.97 30.24
CA SER A 427 21.50 -21.51 30.19
C SER A 427 22.33 -20.84 31.29
N ARG A 428 22.50 -21.53 32.43
CA ARG A 428 23.32 -21.09 33.57
C ARG A 428 24.76 -21.54 33.40
N LEU A 429 24.99 -22.78 32.96
CA LEU A 429 26.31 -23.39 32.82
C LEU A 429 27.16 -22.78 31.69
N ARG A 430 26.52 -22.23 30.64
CA ARG A 430 27.22 -21.53 29.54
C ARG A 430 27.72 -20.11 29.90
N LYS A 431 27.41 -19.60 31.09
CA LYS A 431 27.91 -18.29 31.53
C LYS A 431 29.30 -18.48 32.16
N PRO A 432 30.29 -17.61 31.86
CA PRO A 432 31.57 -17.65 32.55
C PRO A 432 31.38 -17.58 34.07
N PHE A 433 31.96 -18.53 34.79
CA PHE A 433 31.94 -18.55 36.26
C PHE A 433 33.35 -18.81 36.79
N VAL A 434 33.78 -18.09 37.82
CA VAL A 434 35.11 -18.29 38.42
C VAL A 434 34.95 -19.21 39.63
N SER A 435 35.67 -20.33 39.66
CA SER A 435 35.71 -21.26 40.78
C SER A 435 37.13 -21.34 41.36
N GLU A 436 37.29 -21.84 42.59
CA GLU A 436 38.60 -22.01 43.24
C GLU A 436 39.56 -22.95 42.47
N GLN A 437 39.06 -23.75 41.52
CA GLN A 437 39.82 -24.73 40.72
C GLN A 437 39.89 -24.36 39.22
N GLY A 438 39.45 -23.16 38.82
CA GLY A 438 39.62 -22.67 37.45
C GLY A 438 38.67 -21.54 37.02
N LEU A 439 38.99 -20.94 35.87
CA LEU A 439 38.32 -19.77 35.27
C LEU A 439 36.89 -20.03 34.75
N GLY A 440 36.40 -21.29 34.78
CA GLY A 440 35.08 -21.73 34.29
C GLY A 440 34.69 -21.25 32.89
N LEU A 441 35.69 -21.14 32.01
CA LEU A 441 35.52 -20.81 30.60
C LEU A 441 35.27 -22.05 29.73
N GLY A 442 35.47 -23.26 30.25
CA GLY A 442 35.51 -24.51 29.49
C GLY A 442 34.28 -24.72 28.60
N LEU A 443 33.07 -24.74 29.17
CA LEU A 443 31.84 -24.96 28.40
C LEU A 443 31.54 -23.83 27.40
N THR A 444 31.93 -22.59 27.71
CA THR A 444 31.83 -21.45 26.80
C THR A 444 32.75 -21.63 25.58
N ILE A 445 33.95 -22.18 25.79
CA ILE A 445 34.89 -22.53 24.71
C ILE A 445 34.31 -23.65 23.86
N VAL A 446 33.77 -24.72 24.47
CA VAL A 446 33.13 -25.83 23.74
C VAL A 446 31.97 -25.31 22.87
N GLU A 447 31.06 -24.50 23.40
CA GLU A 447 29.93 -23.94 22.65
C GLU A 447 30.40 -23.05 21.48
N SER A 448 31.38 -22.17 21.74
CA SER A 448 31.92 -21.25 20.72
C SER A 448 32.63 -21.98 19.58
N MET A 449 33.47 -22.97 19.90
CA MET A 449 34.25 -23.70 18.90
C MET A 449 33.39 -24.67 18.09
N ILE A 450 32.43 -25.35 18.73
CA ILE A 450 31.49 -26.25 18.03
C ILE A 450 30.62 -25.47 17.04
N ASN A 451 30.08 -24.31 17.44
CA ASN A 451 29.32 -23.46 16.53
C ASN A 451 30.18 -22.96 15.35
N ARG A 452 31.46 -22.64 15.60
CA ARG A 452 32.41 -22.20 14.56
C ARG A 452 32.81 -23.32 13.59
N MET A 453 32.86 -24.56 14.05
CA MET A 453 33.02 -25.74 13.19
C MET A 453 31.72 -26.09 12.42
N GLY A 454 30.68 -25.25 12.49
CA GLY A 454 29.39 -25.49 11.85
C GLY A 454 28.54 -26.55 12.58
N GLY A 455 28.97 -26.96 13.77
CA GLY A 455 28.32 -27.97 14.58
C GLY A 455 27.34 -27.41 15.61
N LYS A 456 26.74 -28.30 16.39
CA LYS A 456 25.80 -27.97 17.46
C LYS A 456 26.16 -28.71 18.75
N LEU A 457 26.05 -28.01 19.87
CA LEU A 457 26.21 -28.57 21.21
C LEU A 457 24.86 -28.59 21.92
N LYS A 458 24.50 -29.72 22.53
CA LYS A 458 23.27 -29.88 23.32
C LYS A 458 23.61 -30.54 24.66
N LEU A 459 22.88 -30.17 25.70
CA LEU A 459 22.87 -30.83 27.01
C LEU A 459 21.49 -31.43 27.25
N ILE A 460 21.45 -32.72 27.55
CA ILE A 460 20.24 -33.49 27.91
C ILE A 460 20.52 -34.21 29.25
N GLY A 461 19.48 -34.51 30.01
CA GLY A 461 19.59 -35.35 31.21
C GLY A 461 18.39 -35.19 32.15
N PRO A 462 18.41 -35.90 33.30
CA PRO A 462 19.42 -36.89 33.70
C PRO A 462 19.27 -38.25 32.95
N PRO A 463 20.36 -39.03 32.76
CA PRO A 463 21.74 -38.73 33.18
C PRO A 463 22.39 -37.61 32.35
N THR A 464 23.34 -36.86 32.92
CA THR A 464 24.03 -35.74 32.26
C THR A 464 24.63 -36.20 30.93
N THR A 465 24.17 -35.63 29.82
CA THR A 465 24.54 -36.06 28.47
C THR A 465 24.84 -34.85 27.59
N PHE A 466 26.12 -34.67 27.23
CA PHE A 466 26.55 -33.69 26.23
C PHE A 466 26.58 -34.32 24.84
N ILE A 467 25.94 -33.68 23.87
CA ILE A 467 25.85 -34.13 22.48
C ILE A 467 26.48 -33.08 21.58
N LEU A 468 27.53 -33.48 20.87
CA LEU A 468 28.23 -32.69 19.87
C LEU A 468 27.87 -33.23 18.49
N GLU A 469 27.36 -32.37 17.62
CA GLU A 469 27.01 -32.70 16.23
C GLU A 469 27.93 -31.89 15.32
N ILE A 470 28.88 -32.50 14.63
CA ILE A 470 29.91 -31.79 13.86
C ILE A 470 29.82 -32.22 12.40
N PRO A 471 29.75 -31.29 11.43
CA PRO A 471 29.85 -31.63 10.02
C PRO A 471 31.18 -32.33 9.73
N CYS A 472 31.12 -33.50 9.12
CA CYS A 472 32.30 -34.23 8.65
C CYS A 472 32.09 -34.64 7.19
N GLU A 473 32.95 -34.15 6.30
CA GLU A 473 33.01 -34.69 4.95
C GLU A 473 33.67 -36.07 5.03
N SER A 474 32.89 -37.13 4.81
CA SER A 474 33.41 -38.50 4.80
C SER A 474 33.86 -38.86 3.38
N ASN A 475 35.11 -39.32 3.21
CA ASN A 475 35.59 -39.85 1.95
C ASN A 475 35.20 -41.33 1.77
N SER A 476 33.92 -41.67 2.04
CA SER A 476 33.39 -43.02 1.74
C SER A 476 32.77 -43.01 0.35
N ALA A 477 33.64 -43.12 -0.65
CA ALA A 477 33.26 -43.48 -2.01
C ALA A 477 32.79 -44.95 -2.04
N THR A 478 31.52 -45.19 -1.73
CA THR A 478 30.77 -46.35 -2.22
C THR A 478 29.31 -45.94 -2.40
N GLY A 479 29.04 -45.37 -3.58
CA GLY A 479 27.73 -45.35 -4.23
C GLY A 479 27.88 -46.02 -5.58
#